data_AF-A0A2E7TSM8-F1
#
_entry.id   AF-A0A2E7TSM8-F1
#
_cell.length_a   1.000
_cell.length_b   1.000
_cell.length_c   1.000
_cell.angle_alpha   90.00
_cell.angle_beta   90.00
_cell.angle_gamma   90.00
#
_symmetry.space_group_name_H-M   'P 1'
#
loop_
_entity.id
_entity.type
_entity.pdbx_description
1 polymer ?
#
loop_
_entity_poly.entity_id
_entity_poly.type
_entity_poly.pdbx_seq_one_letter_code
_entity_poly.pdbx_strand_id
1 'polypeptide(L)'
;MRAQDQGVAEDRIMLQVRPRSEWRDGYQRLRQQGESGELLTMQRTRLTWHHGTEKWEVRLGFQDVRMFGDMAGNTSGYGAIAATESWGAWKPNANTRFTAGRQRIAFDNERIVGAVNWSQYGRFLDGFRWDQTTAIGTTTAALTWDAPAGLTRIMGYHVFTADRHRLSQFQPMQRGNLARCERPQITS
;
A
#
# COMPACT_ATOMS: atom_id res chain seq x y z
N MET A 1 -38.95 -13.11 24.37
CA MET A 1 -37.88 -12.24 23.83
C MET A 1 -36.54 -12.94 24.00
N ARG A 2 -35.90 -13.38 22.91
CA ARG A 2 -34.46 -13.69 22.90
C ARG A 2 -33.85 -12.76 21.86
N ALA A 3 -33.21 -11.69 22.34
CA ALA A 3 -32.38 -10.86 21.49
C ALA A 3 -31.20 -11.72 21.04
N GLN A 4 -31.13 -12.01 19.74
CA GLN A 4 -29.91 -12.46 19.13
C GLN A 4 -28.98 -11.25 19.12
N ASP A 5 -27.95 -11.28 19.95
CA ASP A 5 -26.83 -10.33 19.87
C ASP A 5 -26.04 -10.68 18.59
N GLN A 6 -26.49 -10.12 17.46
CA GLN A 6 -25.81 -10.28 16.18
C GLN A 6 -24.64 -9.31 16.17
N GLY A 7 -23.41 -9.84 16.11
CA GLY A 7 -22.19 -9.06 15.93
C GLY A 7 -22.37 -8.06 14.78
N VAL A 8 -22.47 -6.78 15.14
CA VAL A 8 -22.90 -5.72 14.23
C VAL A 8 -21.92 -5.62 13.06
N ALA A 9 -22.44 -5.75 11.84
CA ALA A 9 -21.65 -5.50 10.64
C ALA A 9 -21.29 -4.00 10.56
N GLU A 10 -20.02 -3.70 10.35
CA GLU A 10 -19.52 -2.35 10.10
C GLU A 10 -19.45 -2.13 8.59
N ASP A 11 -20.07 -1.06 8.11
CA ASP A 11 -19.93 -0.60 6.73
C ASP A 11 -19.40 0.83 6.72
N ARG A 12 -18.37 1.09 5.91
CA ARG A 12 -17.74 2.40 5.81
C ARG A 12 -17.31 2.72 4.40
N ILE A 13 -17.72 3.90 3.93
CA ILE A 13 -17.26 4.50 2.69
C ILE A 13 -16.44 5.75 3.01
N MET A 14 -15.24 5.85 2.44
CA MET A 14 -14.33 6.98 2.61
C MET A 14 -13.98 7.57 1.25
N LEU A 15 -14.23 8.87 1.10
CA LEU A 15 -13.73 9.66 -0.02
C LEU A 15 -12.61 10.57 0.48
N GLN A 16 -11.46 10.49 -0.18
CA GLN A 16 -10.31 11.34 0.09
C GLN A 16 -9.98 12.15 -1.15
N VAL A 17 -9.94 13.48 -1.02
CA VAL A 17 -9.43 14.39 -2.06
C VAL A 17 -8.23 15.14 -1.47
N ARG A 18 -7.09 15.07 -2.14
CA ARG A 18 -5.82 15.67 -1.70
C ARG A 18 -5.12 16.36 -2.87
N PRO A 19 -5.32 17.66 -3.06
CA PRO A 19 -4.46 18.46 -3.93
C PRO A 19 -3.10 18.72 -3.25
N ARG A 20 -2.05 18.86 -4.06
CA ARG A 20 -0.71 19.28 -3.65
C ARG A 20 -0.14 20.15 -4.76
N SER A 21 0.12 21.41 -4.43
CA SER A 21 0.87 22.33 -5.28
C SER A 21 2.33 22.37 -4.81
N GLU A 22 3.25 22.30 -5.75
CA GLU A 22 4.69 22.32 -5.51
C GLU A 22 5.33 23.30 -6.51
N TRP A 23 6.02 24.31 -5.97
CA TRP A 23 6.88 25.17 -6.77
C TRP A 23 8.26 24.53 -6.88
N ARG A 24 8.70 24.25 -8.09
CA ARG A 24 9.97 23.60 -8.38
C ARG A 24 10.90 24.57 -9.07
N ASP A 25 12.07 24.78 -8.47
CA ASP A 25 13.10 25.65 -9.00
C ASP A 25 14.44 24.91 -8.97
N GLY A 26 14.70 24.08 -9.98
CA GLY A 26 15.85 23.15 -10.01
C GLY A 26 15.56 21.77 -9.39
N TYR A 27 14.55 21.05 -9.89
CA TYR A 27 14.25 19.69 -9.43
C TYR A 27 15.23 18.67 -9.99
N GLN A 28 15.83 17.83 -9.13
CA GLN A 28 16.83 16.78 -9.46
C GLN A 28 18.15 17.25 -10.09
N ARG A 29 18.29 18.54 -10.41
CA ARG A 29 19.54 19.15 -10.90
C ARG A 29 19.63 20.61 -10.46
N LEU A 30 20.86 21.12 -10.41
CA LEU A 30 21.09 22.55 -10.20
C LEU A 30 20.40 23.36 -11.31
N ARG A 31 19.79 24.47 -10.91
CA ARG A 31 19.11 25.41 -11.81
C ARG A 31 20.12 26.01 -12.79
N GLN A 32 19.82 25.95 -14.08
CA GLN A 32 20.66 26.62 -15.09
C GLN A 32 20.28 28.10 -15.20
N GLN A 33 21.23 28.91 -15.67
CA GLN A 33 21.01 30.34 -15.82
C GLN A 33 19.94 30.60 -16.89
N GLY A 34 18.87 31.30 -16.50
CA GLY A 34 17.73 31.62 -17.39
C GLY A 34 16.53 30.67 -17.29
N GLU A 35 16.62 29.57 -16.54
CA GLU A 35 15.45 28.71 -16.28
C GLU A 35 14.50 29.35 -15.27
N SER A 36 13.21 29.30 -15.57
CA SER A 36 12.15 29.73 -14.64
C SER A 36 11.61 28.52 -13.87
N GLY A 37 11.19 28.76 -12.63
CA GLY A 37 10.55 27.73 -11.82
C GLY A 37 9.18 27.33 -12.38
N GLU A 38 8.77 26.10 -12.07
CA GLU A 38 7.50 25.54 -12.51
C GLU A 38 6.57 25.34 -11.30
N LEU A 39 5.30 25.71 -11.44
CA LEU A 39 4.27 25.37 -10.47
C LEU A 39 3.52 24.11 -10.92
N LEU A 40 3.69 23.01 -10.19
CA LEU A 40 2.97 21.77 -10.48
C LEU A 40 1.90 21.58 -9.42
N THR A 41 0.66 21.34 -9.84
CA THR A 41 -0.42 20.94 -8.92
C THR A 41 -0.90 19.55 -9.26
N MET A 42 -0.72 18.61 -8.34
CA MET A 42 -1.22 17.25 -8.42
C MET A 42 -2.47 17.09 -7.55
N GLN A 43 -3.46 16.36 -8.05
CA GLN A 43 -4.64 15.98 -7.29
C GLN A 43 -4.71 14.46 -7.16
N ARG A 44 -4.94 13.99 -5.94
CA ARG A 44 -5.34 12.61 -5.65
C ARG A 44 -6.78 12.55 -5.18
N THR A 45 -7.57 11.72 -5.83
CA THR A 45 -8.90 11.31 -5.39
C THR A 45 -8.88 9.83 -5.08
N ARG A 46 -9.32 9.41 -3.89
CA ARG A 46 -9.40 7.99 -3.51
C ARG A 46 -10.74 7.70 -2.88
N LEU A 47 -11.42 6.69 -3.41
CA LEU A 47 -12.64 6.13 -2.83
C LEU A 47 -12.29 4.77 -2.22
N THR A 48 -12.73 4.52 -0.99
CA THR A 48 -12.53 3.25 -0.32
C THR A 48 -13.83 2.81 0.33
N TRP A 49 -14.26 1.62 -0.01
CA TRP A 49 -15.34 0.92 0.66
C TRP A 49 -14.75 -0.19 1.53
N HIS A 50 -15.27 -0.31 2.72
CA HIS A 50 -14.87 -1.29 3.72
C HIS A 50 -16.13 -1.86 4.36
N HIS A 51 -16.19 -3.18 4.40
CA HIS A 51 -17.27 -3.92 5.02
C HIS A 51 -16.68 -4.98 5.94
N GLY A 52 -17.10 -4.98 7.19
CA GLY A 52 -16.61 -5.86 8.24
C GLY A 52 -17.73 -6.54 8.99
N THR A 53 -17.52 -7.80 9.32
CA THR A 53 -18.32 -8.59 10.27
C THR A 53 -17.36 -9.19 11.30
N GLU A 54 -17.88 -9.95 12.26
CA GLU A 54 -17.05 -10.63 13.26
C GLU A 54 -15.98 -11.55 12.63
N LYS A 55 -16.35 -12.29 11.58
CA LYS A 55 -15.47 -13.30 10.95
C LYS A 55 -14.88 -12.89 9.62
N TRP A 56 -15.48 -11.94 8.92
CA TRP A 56 -15.09 -11.58 7.55
C TRP A 56 -14.94 -10.09 7.39
N GLU A 57 -13.99 -9.68 6.56
CA GLU A 57 -13.75 -8.29 6.24
C GLU A 57 -13.34 -8.15 4.77
N VAL A 58 -13.88 -7.15 4.10
CA VAL A 58 -13.60 -6.86 2.69
C VAL A 58 -13.27 -5.39 2.56
N ARG A 59 -12.29 -5.08 1.73
CA ARG A 59 -11.92 -3.70 1.43
C ARG A 59 -11.60 -3.53 -0.03
N LEU A 60 -12.31 -2.60 -0.67
CA LEU A 60 -12.12 -2.20 -2.05
C LEU A 60 -11.79 -0.71 -2.09
N GLY A 61 -10.76 -0.34 -2.82
CA GLY A 61 -10.26 1.02 -2.86
C GLY A 61 -9.71 1.37 -4.24
N PHE A 62 -10.20 2.45 -4.82
CA PHE A 62 -9.78 2.96 -6.11
C PHE A 62 -9.23 4.36 -5.94
N GLN A 63 -8.15 4.67 -6.64
CA GLN A 63 -7.59 6.01 -6.67
C GLN A 63 -7.40 6.50 -8.09
N ASP A 64 -7.49 7.81 -8.23
CA ASP A 64 -7.08 8.55 -9.40
C ASP A 64 -6.09 9.63 -8.96
N VAL A 65 -4.98 9.74 -9.68
CA VAL A 65 -3.92 10.72 -9.42
C VAL A 65 -3.60 11.40 -10.74
N ARG A 66 -3.74 12.73 -10.78
CA ARG A 66 -3.57 13.53 -11.99
C ARG A 66 -2.86 14.86 -11.68
N MET A 67 -2.27 15.47 -12.70
CA MET A 67 -1.74 16.83 -12.62
C MET A 67 -2.72 17.80 -13.30
N PHE A 68 -2.93 18.98 -12.71
CA PHE A 68 -3.73 20.02 -13.36
C PHE A 68 -2.97 20.64 -14.53
N GLY A 69 -3.69 20.91 -15.63
CA GLY A 69 -3.09 21.40 -16.87
C GLY A 69 -2.45 20.33 -17.75
N ASP A 70 -2.48 19.07 -17.32
CA ASP A 70 -2.00 17.94 -18.10
C ASP A 70 -2.98 17.59 -19.24
N MET A 71 -2.45 17.31 -20.43
CA MET A 71 -3.24 16.95 -21.60
C MET A 71 -3.82 15.55 -21.39
N ALA A 72 -5.13 15.46 -21.19
CA ALA A 72 -5.81 14.17 -21.10
C ALA A 72 -5.51 13.31 -22.35
N GLY A 73 -4.71 12.26 -22.20
CA GLY A 73 -4.62 11.17 -23.18
C GLY A 73 -3.28 10.89 -23.88
N ASN A 74 -2.21 11.65 -23.66
CA ASN A 74 -0.98 11.49 -24.46
C ASN A 74 0.26 10.94 -23.72
N THR A 75 0.13 10.46 -22.48
CA THR A 75 1.27 9.85 -21.79
C THR A 75 0.84 8.61 -21.02
N SER A 76 1.54 7.50 -21.25
CA SER A 76 1.33 6.24 -20.54
C SER A 76 1.51 6.48 -19.03
N GLY A 77 0.43 6.26 -18.26
CA GLY A 77 0.47 6.35 -16.79
C GLY A 77 -0.12 7.61 -16.16
N TYR A 78 -0.66 8.57 -16.92
CA TYR A 78 -1.32 9.77 -16.38
C TYR A 78 -2.85 9.62 -16.39
N GLY A 79 -3.52 9.97 -15.28
CA GLY A 79 -4.98 9.85 -15.16
C GLY A 79 -5.51 8.41 -15.13
N ALA A 80 -4.68 7.46 -14.67
CA ALA A 80 -5.07 6.07 -14.56
C ALA A 80 -5.78 5.82 -13.22
N ILE A 81 -7.07 5.47 -13.29
CA ILE A 81 -7.77 4.89 -12.15
C ILE A 81 -7.06 3.57 -11.80
N ALA A 82 -6.57 3.46 -10.57
CA ALA A 82 -5.85 2.29 -10.08
C ALA A 82 -6.54 1.71 -8.84
N ALA A 83 -6.63 0.38 -8.79
CA ALA A 83 -7.04 -0.33 -7.58
C ALA A 83 -5.90 -0.27 -6.55
N THR A 84 -6.14 0.45 -5.46
CA THR A 84 -5.22 0.62 -4.32
C THR A 84 -5.32 -0.50 -3.31
N GLU A 85 -6.54 -0.86 -2.93
CA GLU A 85 -6.82 -1.94 -1.99
C GLU A 85 -7.91 -2.80 -2.61
N SER A 86 -7.71 -4.10 -2.65
CA SER A 86 -8.69 -5.06 -3.14
C SER A 86 -8.37 -6.39 -2.48
N TRP A 87 -8.81 -6.52 -1.23
CA TRP A 87 -8.47 -7.65 -0.38
C TRP A 87 -9.68 -8.11 0.44
N GLY A 88 -9.66 -9.39 0.79
CA GLY A 88 -10.57 -10.01 1.74
C GLY A 88 -9.78 -10.60 2.90
N ALA A 89 -10.37 -10.57 4.09
CA ALA A 89 -9.80 -11.14 5.29
C ALA A 89 -10.79 -12.04 6.03
N TRP A 90 -10.25 -13.08 6.64
CA TRP A 90 -10.95 -14.06 7.44
C TRP A 90 -10.36 -14.11 8.85
N LYS A 91 -11.24 -14.08 9.85
CA LYS A 91 -10.93 -14.10 11.28
C LYS A 91 -11.58 -15.35 11.88
N PRO A 92 -10.91 -16.51 11.88
CA PRO A 92 -11.47 -17.73 12.49
C PRO A 92 -11.67 -17.59 13.99
N ASN A 93 -10.90 -16.74 14.65
CA ASN A 93 -10.98 -16.42 16.07
C ASN A 93 -10.44 -14.98 16.30
N ALA A 94 -10.51 -14.49 17.54
CA ALA A 94 -10.08 -13.12 17.88
C ALA A 94 -8.57 -12.85 17.71
N ASN A 95 -7.75 -13.91 17.66
CA ASN A 95 -6.29 -13.82 17.68
C ASN A 95 -5.66 -14.08 16.31
N THR A 96 -6.41 -14.62 15.35
CA THR A 96 -5.90 -15.04 14.04
C THR A 96 -6.62 -14.29 12.94
N ARG A 97 -5.86 -13.72 12.01
CA ARG A 97 -6.41 -13.06 10.81
C ARG A 97 -5.61 -13.47 9.57
N PHE A 98 -6.32 -13.92 8.56
CA PHE A 98 -5.77 -14.19 7.24
C PHE A 98 -6.27 -13.12 6.28
N THR A 99 -5.40 -12.54 5.46
CA THR A 99 -5.74 -11.52 4.46
C THR A 99 -5.14 -11.88 3.12
N ALA A 100 -5.94 -11.87 2.07
CA ALA A 100 -5.51 -12.15 0.71
C ALA A 100 -5.95 -11.05 -0.26
N GLY A 101 -5.07 -10.68 -1.19
CA GLY A 101 -5.31 -9.68 -2.22
C GLY A 101 -4.35 -8.50 -2.15
N ARG A 102 -4.69 -7.41 -2.86
CA ARG A 102 -3.90 -6.18 -2.87
C ARG A 102 -4.15 -5.40 -1.61
N GLN A 103 -3.15 -5.27 -0.75
CA GLN A 103 -3.33 -4.68 0.57
C GLN A 103 -2.21 -3.69 0.93
N ARG A 104 -2.54 -2.76 1.83
CA ARG A 104 -1.54 -1.92 2.49
C ARG A 104 -0.82 -2.76 3.56
N ILE A 105 0.47 -3.00 3.38
CA ILE A 105 1.32 -3.61 4.41
C ILE A 105 2.24 -2.55 4.97
N ALA A 106 2.15 -2.36 6.29
CA ALA A 106 3.03 -1.46 7.03
C ALA A 106 3.51 -2.15 8.31
N PHE A 107 4.82 -2.16 8.54
CA PHE A 107 5.43 -2.70 9.76
C PHE A 107 6.15 -1.59 10.51
N ASP A 108 6.01 -1.62 11.83
CA ASP A 108 6.61 -0.68 12.78
C ASP A 108 6.44 0.80 12.39
N ASN A 109 5.18 1.26 12.28
CA ASN A 109 4.87 2.65 11.88
C ASN A 109 5.54 3.08 10.58
N GLU A 110 5.60 2.17 9.60
CA GLU A 110 6.22 2.37 8.29
C GLU A 110 7.76 2.41 8.26
N ARG A 111 8.44 2.21 9.41
CA ARG A 111 9.90 2.26 9.49
C ARG A 111 10.60 1.10 8.80
N ILE A 112 10.00 -0.09 8.85
CA ILE A 112 10.60 -1.32 8.26
C ILE A 112 10.00 -1.57 6.87
N VAL A 113 8.66 -1.61 6.81
CA VAL A 113 7.91 -1.67 5.56
C VAL A 113 6.90 -0.55 5.61
N GLY A 114 7.02 0.43 4.71
CA GLY A 114 6.11 1.56 4.61
C GLY A 114 5.10 1.44 3.46
N ALA A 115 3.95 2.08 3.63
CA ALA A 115 2.96 2.21 2.57
C ALA A 115 3.19 3.46 1.70
N VAL A 116 4.23 4.25 2.01
CA VAL A 116 4.67 5.42 1.22
C VAL A 116 3.50 6.39 0.95
N ASN A 117 2.60 6.58 1.92
CA ASN A 117 1.37 7.36 1.74
C ASN A 117 1.64 8.88 1.58
N TRP A 118 2.88 9.32 1.82
CA TRP A 118 3.36 10.67 1.48
C TRP A 118 3.45 10.88 -0.04
N SER A 119 3.77 9.84 -0.80
CA SER A 119 3.66 9.85 -2.26
C SER A 119 2.19 9.90 -2.66
N GLN A 120 1.89 10.56 -3.78
CA GLN A 120 0.52 10.63 -4.29
C GLN A 120 -0.02 9.22 -4.60
N TYR A 121 0.79 8.34 -5.18
CA TYR A 121 0.35 6.99 -5.54
C TYR A 121 0.26 6.02 -4.34
N GLY A 122 1.11 6.20 -3.33
CA GLY A 122 1.27 5.20 -2.26
C GLY A 122 1.87 3.88 -2.75
N ARG A 123 2.05 2.92 -1.85
CA ARG A 123 2.53 1.57 -2.13
C ARG A 123 1.58 0.54 -1.55
N PHE A 124 1.23 -0.43 -2.38
CA PHE A 124 0.36 -1.55 -2.06
C PHE A 124 1.01 -2.82 -2.58
N LEU A 125 0.76 -3.94 -1.91
CA LEU A 125 1.37 -5.22 -2.24
C LEU A 125 0.27 -6.25 -2.47
N ASP A 126 0.43 -7.05 -3.51
CA ASP A 126 -0.42 -8.20 -3.77
C ASP A 126 0.13 -9.39 -3.02
N GLY A 127 -0.70 -10.03 -2.20
CA GLY A 127 -0.17 -11.08 -1.37
C GLY A 127 -1.17 -11.73 -0.44
N PHE A 128 -0.62 -12.72 0.27
CA PHE A 128 -1.22 -13.34 1.44
C PHE A 128 -0.50 -12.84 2.70
N ARG A 129 -1.27 -12.58 3.74
CA ARG A 129 -0.80 -12.18 5.06
C ARG A 129 -1.54 -12.97 6.13
N TRP A 130 -0.78 -13.47 7.09
CA TRP A 130 -1.28 -14.09 8.30
C TRP A 130 -0.81 -13.27 9.50
N ASP A 131 -1.75 -12.87 10.35
CA ASP A 131 -1.50 -12.22 11.62
C ASP A 131 -1.96 -13.15 12.75
N GLN A 132 -1.11 -13.31 13.77
CA GLN A 132 -1.38 -14.09 14.97
C GLN A 132 -0.97 -13.31 16.21
N THR A 133 -1.93 -13.09 17.11
CA THR A 133 -1.68 -12.52 18.44
C THR A 133 -1.63 -13.63 19.47
N THR A 134 -0.61 -13.59 20.32
CA THR A 134 -0.36 -14.55 21.42
C THR A 134 0.02 -13.74 22.66
N ALA A 135 0.05 -14.37 23.84
CA ALA A 135 0.47 -13.74 25.09
C ALA A 135 1.88 -13.08 25.02
N ILE A 136 2.77 -13.62 24.19
CA ILE A 136 4.14 -13.11 24.02
C ILE A 136 4.23 -11.92 23.06
N GLY A 137 3.20 -11.64 22.25
CA GLY A 137 3.30 -10.65 21.18
C GLY A 137 2.43 -10.92 19.95
N THR A 138 2.69 -10.14 18.90
CA THR A 138 2.03 -10.30 17.60
C THR A 138 3.02 -10.76 16.55
N THR A 139 2.73 -11.88 15.89
CA THR A 139 3.44 -12.41 14.73
C THR A 139 2.67 -12.06 13.46
N THR A 140 3.38 -11.60 12.44
CA THR A 140 2.88 -11.45 11.08
C THR A 140 3.79 -12.19 10.12
N ALA A 141 3.22 -13.04 9.27
CA ALA A 141 3.90 -13.61 8.11
C ALA A 141 3.20 -13.11 6.84
N ALA A 142 3.96 -12.63 5.86
CA ALA A 142 3.42 -12.16 4.59
C ALA A 142 4.22 -12.71 3.41
N LEU A 143 3.52 -13.21 2.42
CA LEU A 143 4.02 -13.60 1.11
C LEU A 143 3.41 -12.64 0.09
N THR A 144 4.26 -11.89 -0.61
CA THR A 144 3.82 -10.92 -1.61
C THR A 144 4.53 -11.17 -2.93
N TRP A 145 3.85 -10.95 -4.04
CA TRP A 145 4.42 -11.07 -5.37
C TRP A 145 4.04 -9.84 -6.21
N ASP A 146 4.96 -9.45 -7.08
CA ASP A 146 4.80 -8.37 -8.04
C ASP A 146 5.20 -8.95 -9.40
N ALA A 147 4.19 -9.36 -10.17
CA ALA A 147 4.41 -10.02 -11.46
C ALA A 147 5.09 -9.10 -12.49
N PRO A 148 4.68 -7.83 -12.67
CA PRO A 148 5.39 -6.88 -13.53
C PRO A 148 6.88 -6.72 -13.18
N ALA A 149 7.22 -6.69 -11.89
CA ALA A 149 8.61 -6.57 -11.45
C ALA A 149 9.36 -7.91 -11.33
N GLY A 150 8.67 -9.05 -11.48
CA GLY A 150 9.25 -10.39 -11.30
C GLY A 150 9.78 -10.64 -9.88
N LEU A 151 9.16 -10.03 -8.87
CA LEU A 151 9.64 -10.03 -7.48
C LEU A 151 8.70 -10.81 -6.57
N THR A 152 9.25 -11.77 -5.82
CA THR A 152 8.56 -12.44 -4.72
C THR A 152 9.25 -12.11 -3.40
N ARG A 153 8.46 -11.78 -2.38
CA ARG A 153 8.95 -11.42 -1.04
C ARG A 153 8.25 -12.25 0.01
N ILE A 154 9.03 -12.81 0.92
CA ILE A 154 8.57 -13.45 2.15
C ILE A 154 9.03 -12.54 3.29
N MET A 155 8.11 -12.20 4.18
CA MET A 155 8.35 -11.29 5.29
C MET A 155 7.82 -11.93 6.57
N GLY A 156 8.70 -12.16 7.53
CA GLY A 156 8.34 -12.47 8.91
C GLY A 156 8.53 -11.23 9.78
N TYR A 157 7.55 -10.90 10.61
CA TYR A 157 7.64 -9.82 11.58
C TYR A 157 7.05 -10.29 12.91
N HIS A 158 7.76 -10.09 14.02
CA HIS A 158 7.24 -10.40 15.35
C HIS A 158 7.49 -9.22 16.29
N VAL A 159 6.49 -8.87 17.10
CA VAL A 159 6.58 -7.83 18.13
C VAL A 159 6.36 -8.46 19.49
N PHE A 160 7.43 -8.55 20.27
CA PHE A 160 7.39 -8.94 21.68
C PHE A 160 7.00 -7.74 22.53
N THR A 161 6.02 -7.91 23.41
CA THR A 161 5.57 -6.86 24.33
C THR A 161 5.65 -7.38 25.76
N ALA A 162 6.44 -6.72 26.59
CA ALA A 162 6.50 -6.89 28.04
C ALA A 162 6.17 -5.56 28.73
N ASP A 163 5.91 -5.58 30.03
CA ASP A 163 5.41 -4.42 30.80
C ASP A 163 6.22 -3.11 30.62
N ARG A 164 7.52 -3.22 30.36
CA ARG A 164 8.43 -2.07 30.15
C ARG A 164 9.14 -2.04 28.80
N HIS A 165 9.05 -3.11 28.00
CA HIS A 165 9.88 -3.27 26.82
C HIS A 165 9.08 -3.79 25.64
N ARG A 166 9.27 -3.15 24.48
CA ARG A 166 8.75 -3.60 23.19
C ARG A 166 9.93 -3.87 22.26
N LEU A 167 10.08 -5.10 21.82
CA LEU A 167 11.11 -5.53 20.88
C LEU A 167 10.45 -6.03 19.60
N SER A 168 11.00 -5.67 18.45
CA SER A 168 10.49 -6.16 17.17
C SER A 168 11.60 -6.79 16.34
N GLN A 169 11.32 -7.95 15.75
CA GLN A 169 12.20 -8.65 14.83
C GLN A 169 11.57 -8.70 13.44
N PHE A 170 12.36 -8.40 12.41
CA PHE A 170 11.94 -8.50 11.02
C PHE A 170 12.91 -9.37 10.22
N GLN A 171 12.36 -10.30 9.45
CA GLN A 171 13.13 -11.19 8.58
C GLN A 171 12.56 -11.14 7.16
N PRO A 172 13.22 -10.40 6.25
CA PRO A 172 12.87 -10.39 4.83
C PRO A 172 13.64 -11.47 4.06
N MET A 173 12.98 -12.08 3.09
CA MET A 173 13.62 -12.83 2.02
C MET A 173 13.01 -12.37 0.70
N GLN A 174 13.85 -11.99 -0.25
CA GLN A 174 13.41 -11.56 -1.57
C GLN A 174 14.09 -12.42 -2.64
N ARG A 175 13.31 -12.88 -3.61
CA ARG A 175 13.81 -13.59 -4.79
C ARG A 175 13.28 -12.87 -6.02
N GLY A 176 14.19 -12.40 -6.86
CA GLY A 176 13.89 -11.81 -8.16
C GLY A 176 14.46 -12.65 -9.29
N ASN A 177 13.83 -12.60 -10.47
CA ASN A 177 14.41 -13.19 -11.67
C ASN A 177 15.61 -12.34 -12.14
N LEU A 178 16.78 -12.96 -12.27
CA LEU A 178 18.01 -12.34 -12.79
C LEU A 178 17.95 -12.00 -14.30
N ALA A 179 16.83 -12.27 -14.98
CA ALA A 179 16.76 -12.30 -16.44
C ALA A 179 16.27 -10.99 -17.12
N ARG A 180 16.44 -9.83 -16.49
CA ARG A 180 16.13 -8.52 -17.13
C ARG A 180 17.36 -7.61 -17.19
N CYS A 181 18.49 -8.19 -17.57
CA CYS A 181 19.70 -7.47 -18.01
C CYS A 181 19.86 -7.63 -19.53
N GLU A 182 18.83 -7.34 -20.31
CA GLU A 182 19.00 -7.09 -21.74
C GLU A 182 18.57 -5.65 -22.03
N ARG A 183 19.60 -4.80 -22.16
CA ARG A 183 19.47 -3.50 -22.80
C ARG A 183 19.04 -3.75 -24.25
N PRO A 184 17.99 -3.10 -24.77
CA PRO A 184 17.86 -2.99 -26.21
C PRO A 184 19.09 -2.23 -26.70
N GLN A 185 19.93 -2.90 -27.49
CA GLN A 185 20.89 -2.21 -28.35
C GLN A 185 20.07 -1.30 -29.26
N ILE A 186 20.25 0.00 -29.11
CA ILE A 186 19.78 1.00 -30.06
C ILE A 186 20.48 0.66 -31.38
N THR A 187 19.73 0.15 -32.36
CA THR A 187 20.21 0.04 -33.74
C THR A 187 19.81 1.28 -34.51
N SER A 188 20.86 2.00 -34.97
CA SER A 188 20.98 3.06 -35.98
C SER A 188 20.05 4.26 -35.90
#